data_AF-A0A9D8JN61-F1
#
_entry.id   AF-A0A9D8JN61-F1
#
_cell.length_a   1.000
_cell.length_b   1.000
_cell.length_c   1.000
_cell.angle_alpha   90.00
_cell.angle_beta   90.00
_cell.angle_gamma   90.00
#
_symmetry.space_group_name_H-M   'P 1'
#
loop_
_entity.id
_entity.type
_entity.pdbx_description
1 polymer ?
#
loop_
_entity_poly.entity_id
_entity_poly.type
_entity_poly.pdbx_seq_one_letter_code
_entity_poly.pdbx_strand_id
1 'polypeptide(L)' 'MHYFEYKKGELYCERVPVSRIAQQVGTPFYLYSYRTLVRHFKVFNEAFEGIPHLVCYSMKANSNLALI' A
#
# COMPACT_ATOMS: atom_id res chain seq x y z
N MET A 1 -9.01 3.29 -3.44
CA MET A 1 -9.20 3.20 -1.97
C MET A 1 -8.11 2.35 -1.35
N HIS A 2 -7.66 2.73 -0.16
CA HIS A 2 -6.51 2.17 0.58
C HIS A 2 -6.96 1.41 1.83
N TYR A 3 -6.14 0.50 2.35
CA TYR A 3 -6.40 -0.22 3.60
C TYR A 3 -5.89 0.54 4.85
N PHE A 4 -6.26 1.82 4.92
CA PHE A 4 -6.14 2.63 6.13
C PHE A 4 -7.55 2.98 6.58
N GLU A 5 -7.94 2.50 7.76
CA GLU A 5 -9.32 2.54 8.22
C GLU A 5 -9.37 2.83 9.71
N TYR A 6 -10.33 3.64 10.13
CA TYR A 6 -10.63 3.83 11.55
C TYR A 6 -11.52 2.68 12.04
N LYS A 7 -11.11 2.06 13.15
CA LYS A 7 -11.88 1.05 13.87
C LYS A 7 -12.04 1.52 15.30
N LYS A 8 -13.27 1.86 15.68
CA LYS A 8 -13.60 2.37 17.03
C LYS A 8 -12.73 3.57 17.46
N GLY A 9 -12.46 4.50 16.54
CA GLY A 9 -11.67 5.71 16.81
C GLY A 9 -10.15 5.55 16.70
N GLU A 10 -9.64 4.34 16.53
CA GLU A 10 -8.20 4.08 16.32
C GLU A 10 -7.91 3.81 14.84
N LEU A 11 -6.82 4.38 14.32
CA LEU A 11 -6.40 4.20 12.93
C LEU A 11 -5.62 2.89 12.76
N TYR A 12 -6.03 2.07 11.80
CA TYR A 12 -5.38 0.82 11.44
C TYR A 12 -4.79 0.92 10.03
N CYS A 13 -3.58 0.39 9.87
CA CYS A 13 -3.09 -0.05 8.57
C CYS A 13 -3.37 -1.56 8.47
N GLU A 14 -4.31 -1.92 7.61
CA GLU A 14 -4.83 -3.29 7.48
C GLU A 14 -5.39 -3.84 8.81
N ARG A 15 -4.62 -4.71 9.48
CA ARG A 15 -4.98 -5.35 10.76
C ARG A 15 -4.11 -4.88 11.92
N VAL A 16 -3.23 -3.91 11.70
CA VAL A 16 -2.28 -3.42 12.71
C VAL A 16 -2.64 -1.98 13.10
N PRO A 17 -2.79 -1.67 14.40
CA PRO A 17 -2.95 -0.30 14.85
C PRO A 17 -1.73 0.54 14.50
N VAL A 18 -1.94 1.73 13.93
CA VAL A 18 -0.84 2.65 13.56
C VAL A 18 -0.09 3.14 14.81
N SER A 19 -0.82 3.33 15.92
CA SER A 19 -0.28 3.67 17.25
C SER A 19 0.82 2.70 17.70
N ARG A 20 0.59 1.39 17.53
CA ARG A 20 1.55 0.33 17.88
C ARG A 20 2.83 0.44 17.06
N ILE A 21 2.71 0.68 15.75
CA ILE A 21 3.88 0.83 14.87
C ILE A 21 4.65 2.10 15.25
N ALA A 22 3.95 3.20 15.52
CA ALA A 22 4.57 4.46 15.93
C ALA A 22 5.38 4.32 17.23
N GLN A 23 4.89 3.56 18.20
CA GLN A 23 5.61 3.28 19.45
C GLN A 23 6.86 2.41 19.22
N GLN A 24 6.80 1.45 18.30
CA GLN A 24 7.91 0.53 18.04
C GLN A 24 9.02 1.12 17.17
N VAL A 25 8.65 1.93 16.16
CA VAL A 25 9.58 2.48 15.17
C VAL A 25 10.04 3.90 15.54
N GLY A 26 9.21 4.67 16.24
CA GLY A 26 9.43 6.09 16.48
C GLY A 26 8.94 6.97 15.31
N THR A 27 8.60 8.23 15.60
CA THR A 27 8.11 9.20 14.61
C THR A 27 9.19 10.24 14.27
N PRO A 28 9.24 10.75 13.01
CA PRO A 28 8.36 10.41 11.89
C PRO A 28 8.77 9.12 11.15
N PHE A 29 7.78 8.41 10.58
CA PHE A 29 8.00 7.26 9.70
C PHE A 29 6.97 7.23 8.57
N TYR A 30 7.32 6.57 7.46
CA TYR A 30 6.36 6.22 6.41
C TYR A 30 5.79 4.82 6.65
N LEU A 31 4.49 4.67 6.44
CA LEU A 31 3.77 3.40 6.56
C LEU A 31 3.05 3.08 5.25
N TYR A 32 3.31 1.89 4.71
CA TYR A 32 2.70 1.42 3.47
C TYR A 32 1.84 0.20 3.73
N SER A 33 0.67 0.12 3.07
CA SER A 33 -0.14 -1.10 3.04
C SER A 33 0.22 -1.92 1.80
N TYR A 34 0.76 -3.12 2.03
CA TYR A 34 1.04 -4.08 0.97
C TYR A 34 -0.23 -4.46 0.19
N ARG A 35 -1.34 -4.71 0.90
CA ARG A 35 -2.62 -5.06 0.26
C ARG A 35 -3.13 -3.95 -0.66
N THR A 36 -2.86 -2.69 -0.32
CA THR A 36 -3.27 -1.55 -1.15
C THR A 36 -2.50 -1.56 -2.46
N LEU A 37 -1.18 -1.72 -2.41
CA LEU A 37 -0.31 -1.75 -3.58
C LEU A 37 -0.66 -2.91 -4.52
N VAL A 38 -0.79 -4.13 -3.98
CA VAL A 38 -1.18 -5.31 -4.76
C VAL A 38 -2.54 -5.13 -5.42
N ARG A 39 -3.52 -4.59 -4.68
CA ARG A 39 -4.86 -4.35 -5.23
C ARG A 39 -4.81 -3.35 -6.38
N HIS A 40 -4.09 -2.23 -6.24
CA HIS A 40 -4.04 -1.21 -7.30
C HIS A 40 -3.31 -1.73 -8.54
N PHE A 41 -2.24 -2.49 -8.37
CA PHE A 41 -1.58 -3.15 -9.50
C PHE A 41 -2.55 -4.09 -10.24
N LYS A 42 -3.24 -4.96 -9.49
CA LYS A 42 -4.21 -5.91 -10.07
C LYS A 42 -5.33 -5.20 -10.82
N VAL A 43 -5.99 -4.23 -10.20
CA VAL A 43 -7.07 -3.46 -10.83
C VAL A 43 -6.59 -2.77 -12.11
N PHE A 44 -5.37 -2.23 -12.11
CA PHE A 44 -4.80 -1.60 -13.30
C PHE A 44 -4.51 -2.62 -14.40
N ASN A 45 -3.92 -3.77 -14.07
CA ASN A 45 -3.61 -4.83 -15.01
C ASN A 45 -4.89 -5.47 -15.60
N GLU A 46 -5.88 -5.76 -14.75
CA GLU A 46 -7.17 -6.34 -15.12
C GLU A 46 -7.98 -5.41 -16.04
N ALA A 47 -7.80 -4.08 -15.92
CA ALA A 47 -8.48 -3.12 -16.80
C ALA A 47 -8.10 -3.25 -18.30
N PHE A 48 -6.97 -3.90 -18.61
CA PHE A 48 -6.50 -4.17 -19.98
C PHE A 48 -6.63 -5.65 -20.37
N GLU A 49 -7.47 -6.43 -19.66
CA GLU A 49 -7.73 -7.82 -19.99
C GLU A 49 -8.20 -7.96 -21.46
N GLY A 50 -7.63 -8.94 -22.17
CA GLY A 50 -7.89 -9.16 -23.61
C GLY A 50 -7.04 -8.34 -24.58
N ILE A 51 -6.22 -7.39 -24.09
CA ILE A 51 -5.27 -6.63 -24.90
C ILE A 51 -3.85 -7.09 -24.52
N PRO A 52 -2.97 -7.44 -25.48
CA PRO A 52 -1.56 -7.68 -25.16
C PRO A 52 -0.92 -6.42 -24.56
N HIS A 53 -0.51 -6.50 -23.29
CA HIS A 53 0.01 -5.35 -22.55
C HIS A 53 1.11 -5.74 -21.55
N LEU A 54 1.85 -4.73 -21.09
CA LEU A 54 2.84 -4.83 -20.02
C LEU A 54 2.69 -3.62 -19.09
N VAL A 55 2.53 -3.87 -17.78
CA VAL A 55 2.48 -2.81 -16.77
C VAL A 55 3.88 -2.54 -16.25
N CYS A 56 4.46 -1.39 -16.60
CA CYS A 56 5.77 -0.95 -16.13
C CYS A 56 5.63 0.07 -14.98
N TYR A 57 5.87 -0.36 -13.74
CA TYR A 57 5.84 0.54 -12.58
C TYR A 57 6.91 1.63 -12.68
N SER A 58 6.53 2.89 -12.43
CA SER A 58 7.47 4.02 -12.47
C SER A 58 8.21 4.16 -11.14
N MET A 59 9.44 3.64 -11.10
CA MET A 59 10.31 3.61 -9.92
C MET A 59 10.51 4.96 -9.22
N LYS A 60 10.41 6.08 -9.97
CA LYS A 60 10.50 7.43 -9.40
C LYS A 60 9.39 7.74 -8.38
N ALA A 61 8.27 7.02 -8.42
CA ALA A 61 7.15 7.23 -7.51
C ALA A 61 7.47 6.71 -6.10
N ASN A 62 8.06 5.52 -6.01
CA ASN A 62 8.60 4.96 -4.77
C ASN A 62 9.58 3.82 -5.12
N SER A 63 10.87 4.03 -4.87
CA SER A 63 11.93 3.06 -5.16
C SER A 63 12.36 2.23 -3.94
N ASN A 64 11.54 2.19 -2.89
CA ASN A 64 11.82 1.36 -1.72
C ASN A 64 11.90 -0.12 -2.12
N LEU A 65 12.99 -0.78 -1.76
CA LEU A 65 13.30 -2.16 -2.18
C LEU A 65 12.27 -3.19 -1.72
N ALA A 66 11.51 -2.94 -0.65
CA ALA A 66 10.46 -3.86 -0.21
C ALA A 66 9.17 -3.75 -1.05
N LEU A 67 9.03 -2.71 -1.88
CA LEU A 67 7.87 -2.49 -2.74
C LEU A 67 8.04 -3.00 -4.18
N ILE A 68 9.28 -3.25 -4.59
CA ILE A 68 9.66 -3.68 -5.95
C ILE A 68 9.86 -5.18 -5.95
#